data_AF-A0ABD2QE46-F1
#
_entry.id   AF-A0ABD2QE46-F1
#
_cell.length_a   1.000
_cell.length_b   1.000
_cell.length_c   1.000
_cell.angle_alpha   90.00
_cell.angle_beta   90.00
_cell.angle_gamma   90.00
#
_symmetry.space_group_name_H-M   'P 1'
#
loop_
_entity.id
_entity.type
_entity.pdbx_description
1 polymer ?
#
loop_
_entity_poly.entity_id
_entity_poly.type
_entity_poly.pdbx_seq_one_letter_code
_entity_poly.pdbx_strand_id
1 'polypeptide(L)'
;MGCPLKAIKESSWEDARGNFCDLIIQISCSDARVDIVNRTFLEFKKAHQTEKNGSFESDLADSLWFIDSIIGDYSDQNVSDKFLRILDNLTQHVTHGLLMERLSEDTLQALSLIASKDAFNKRYVRCKTRIFFKQRKFNLLREESEGYAKLLSLLIQTNGPADLIMQQIWSLIGYFDLDPNRVLDIILDVGVHRTNVHPLFVDIFRRYNCDKTDLTNYLGHKFQQGTSKESFS
;
A
#
# COMPACT_ATOMS: atom_id res chain seq x y z
N MET A 1 15.40 43.94 22.91
CA MET A 1 16.23 42.97 22.18
C MET A 1 16.78 41.96 23.17
N GLY A 2 15.99 40.93 23.51
CA GLY A 2 16.43 39.82 24.35
C GLY A 2 16.99 38.70 23.47
N CYS A 3 18.16 38.17 23.81
CA CYS A 3 18.77 37.05 23.09
C CYS A 3 17.84 35.83 23.13
N PRO A 4 17.40 35.27 21.98
CA PRO A 4 16.54 34.08 21.93
C PRO A 4 17.19 32.83 22.55
N LEU A 5 18.52 32.87 22.75
CA LEU A 5 19.31 31.81 23.38
C LEU A 5 19.03 31.62 24.89
N LYS A 6 18.44 32.60 25.60
CA LYS A 6 18.14 32.43 27.03
C LYS A 6 16.86 31.64 27.31
N ALA A 7 15.92 31.59 26.36
CA ALA A 7 14.64 30.89 26.53
C ALA A 7 14.76 29.36 26.38
N ILE A 8 15.89 28.85 25.88
CA ILE A 8 16.08 27.40 25.61
C ILE A 8 16.62 26.66 26.85
N LYS A 9 17.11 27.37 27.88
CA LYS A 9 17.77 26.75 29.04
C LYS A 9 16.84 26.31 30.17
N GLU A 10 15.57 26.70 30.17
CA GLU A 10 14.63 26.52 31.30
C GLU A 10 13.26 25.95 30.90
N SER A 11 13.13 25.34 29.72
CA SER A 11 11.80 25.04 29.15
C SER A 11 11.68 23.59 28.66
N SER A 12 10.47 23.03 28.81
CA SER A 12 10.10 21.66 28.46
C SER A 12 10.46 21.33 27.00
N TRP A 13 10.68 20.07 26.65
CA TRP A 13 10.88 19.59 25.27
C TRP A 13 9.91 20.24 24.25
N GLU A 14 8.65 20.42 24.61
CA GLU A 14 7.65 21.07 23.75
C GLU A 14 7.94 22.56 23.50
N ASP A 15 8.46 23.27 24.50
CA ASP A 15 8.89 24.66 24.36
C ASP A 15 10.16 24.76 23.51
N ALA A 16 11.10 23.83 23.68
CA ALA A 16 12.31 23.74 22.85
C ALA A 16 11.96 23.44 21.39
N ARG A 17 10.98 22.57 21.15
CA ARG A 17 10.46 22.24 19.81
C ARG A 17 9.74 23.43 19.18
N GLY A 18 8.85 24.11 19.92
CA GLY A 18 8.18 25.33 19.46
C GLY A 18 9.19 26.42 19.06
N ASN A 19 10.16 26.70 19.94
CA ASN A 19 11.22 27.66 19.67
C ASN A 19 12.07 27.29 18.45
N PHE A 20 12.33 26.00 18.22
CA PHE A 20 13.05 25.53 17.04
C PHE A 20 12.25 25.78 15.75
N CYS A 21 10.96 25.43 15.74
CA CYS A 21 10.08 25.68 14.61
C CYS A 21 9.95 27.17 14.31
N ASP A 22 9.66 27.99 15.33
CA ASP A 22 9.52 29.44 15.19
C ASP A 22 10.79 30.09 14.66
N LEU A 23 11.96 29.64 15.13
CA LEU A 23 13.23 30.14 14.65
C LEU A 23 13.48 29.77 13.19
N ILE A 24 13.21 28.52 12.76
CA ILE A 24 13.37 28.14 11.36
C ILE A 24 12.41 28.94 10.47
N ILE A 25 11.17 29.15 10.89
CA ILE A 25 10.20 29.98 10.17
C ILE A 25 10.71 31.43 10.09
N GLN A 26 11.17 31.99 11.20
CA GLN A 26 11.71 33.36 11.23
C GLN A 26 12.95 33.49 10.33
N ILE A 27 13.86 32.52 10.33
CA ILE A 27 15.05 32.53 9.46
C ILE A 27 14.66 32.40 7.99
N SER A 28 13.64 31.60 7.69
CA SER A 28 13.13 31.44 6.32
C SER A 28 12.50 32.74 5.81
N CYS A 29 11.76 33.46 6.68
CA CYS A 29 11.09 34.71 6.35
C CYS A 29 11.98 35.98 6.44
N SER A 30 13.13 35.92 7.11
CA SER A 30 14.02 37.09 7.32
C SER A 30 15.44 36.86 6.79
N ASP A 31 16.28 37.91 6.82
CA ASP A 31 17.66 37.86 6.30
C ASP A 31 18.66 37.41 7.39
N ALA A 32 18.33 36.32 8.09
CA ALA A 32 19.11 35.81 9.20
C ALA A 32 20.19 34.81 8.73
N ARG A 33 21.33 34.78 9.43
CA ARG A 33 22.47 33.90 9.08
C ARG A 33 22.17 32.43 9.34
N VAL A 34 22.43 31.59 8.33
CA VAL A 34 22.30 30.11 8.37
C VAL A 34 23.12 29.48 9.49
N ASP A 35 24.20 30.14 9.94
CA ASP A 35 25.05 29.72 11.07
C ASP A 35 24.27 29.49 12.38
N ILE A 36 23.15 30.19 12.55
CA ILE A 36 22.29 30.07 13.73
C ILE A 36 21.60 28.70 13.74
N VAL A 37 21.18 28.20 12.57
CA VAL A 37 20.46 26.92 12.43
C VAL A 37 21.28 25.76 12.99
N ASN A 38 22.59 25.71 12.69
CA ASN A 38 23.47 24.64 13.19
C ASN A 38 23.62 24.67 14.72
N ARG A 39 23.60 25.87 15.32
CA ARG A 39 23.64 26.02 16.78
C ARG A 39 22.31 25.59 17.41
N THR A 40 21.18 25.98 16.82
CA THR A 40 19.86 25.61 17.33
C THR A 40 19.59 24.12 17.15
N PHE A 41 20.04 23.52 16.05
CA PHE A 41 19.98 22.07 15.85
C PHE A 41 20.77 21.31 16.92
N LEU A 42 21.96 21.81 17.29
CA LEU A 42 22.75 21.18 18.35
C LEU A 42 22.07 21.27 19.72
N GLU A 43 21.41 22.39 20.02
CA GLU A 43 20.63 22.54 21.26
C GLU A 43 19.35 21.69 21.23
N PHE A 44 18.68 21.57 20.08
CA PHE A 44 17.52 20.69 19.88
C PHE A 44 17.90 19.22 20.10
N LYS A 45 19.05 18.79 19.56
CA LYS A 45 19.59 17.44 19.78
C LYS A 45 19.93 17.18 21.25
N LYS A 46 20.50 18.16 21.96
CA LYS A 46 20.79 18.05 23.40
C LYS A 46 19.51 17.97 24.23
N ALA A 47 18.53 18.83 23.96
CA ALA A 47 17.24 18.86 24.67
C ALA A 47 16.50 17.51 24.57
N HIS A 48 16.51 16.89 23.38
CA HIS A 48 15.96 15.55 23.17
C HIS A 48 16.67 14.48 24.01
N GLN A 49 18.01 14.50 24.02
CA GLN A 49 18.84 13.57 24.81
C GLN A 49 18.61 13.69 26.32
N THR A 50 18.21 14.85 26.83
CA THR A 50 17.97 15.08 28.26
C THR A 50 16.58 14.64 28.75
N GLU A 51 15.55 14.66 27.91
CA GLU A 51 14.16 14.47 28.37
C GLU A 51 13.43 13.25 27.76
N LYS A 52 13.86 12.70 26.62
CA LYS A 52 13.09 11.64 25.91
C LYS A 52 13.96 10.49 25.40
N ASN A 53 13.53 9.27 25.66
CA ASN A 53 14.11 8.02 25.13
C ASN A 53 13.48 7.61 23.76
N GLY A 54 12.89 8.57 23.03
CA GLY A 54 12.21 8.36 21.75
C GLY A 54 13.16 8.35 20.54
N SER A 55 12.64 8.07 19.35
CA SER A 55 13.43 8.21 18.11
C SER A 55 13.52 9.69 17.71
N PHE A 56 14.69 10.30 17.90
CA PHE A 56 14.99 11.68 17.50
C PHE A 56 14.63 11.96 16.03
N GLU A 57 14.83 10.98 15.15
CA GLU A 57 14.52 11.11 13.73
C GLU A 57 13.03 11.37 13.48
N SER A 58 12.14 10.71 14.24
CA SER A 58 10.68 10.90 14.13
C SER A 58 10.25 12.29 14.60
N ASP A 59 10.75 12.70 15.76
CA ASP A 59 10.42 14.00 16.34
C ASP A 59 10.94 15.17 15.48
N LEU A 60 12.13 15.00 14.88
CA LEU A 60 12.68 15.95 13.92
C LEU A 60 11.87 15.97 12.62
N ALA A 61 11.52 14.81 12.05
CA ALA A 61 10.71 14.73 10.84
C ALA A 61 9.33 15.36 11.03
N ASP A 62 8.68 15.18 12.18
CA ASP A 62 7.39 15.80 12.49
C ASP A 62 7.50 17.33 12.63
N SER A 63 8.62 17.82 13.17
CA SER A 63 8.89 19.26 13.26
C SER A 63 9.18 19.86 11.88
N LEU A 64 9.94 19.17 11.05
CA LEU A 64 10.19 19.55 9.66
C LEU A 64 8.91 19.55 8.83
N TRP A 65 8.04 18.55 9.03
CA TRP A 65 6.73 18.50 8.39
C TRP A 65 5.85 19.69 8.75
N PHE A 66 5.80 20.03 10.05
CA PHE A 66 5.03 21.19 10.50
C PHE A 66 5.52 22.48 9.83
N ILE A 67 6.84 22.65 9.75
CA ILE A 67 7.44 23.82 9.07
C ILE A 67 7.16 23.77 7.56
N ASP A 68 7.30 22.62 6.90
CA ASP A 68 7.00 22.44 5.47
C ASP A 68 5.53 22.81 5.16
N SER A 69 4.60 22.39 6.01
CA SER A 69 3.18 22.73 5.87
C SER A 69 2.94 24.23 6.04
N ILE A 70 3.59 24.88 7.00
CA ILE A 70 3.46 26.34 7.20
C ILE A 70 4.07 27.09 6.03
N ILE A 71 5.26 26.69 5.57
CA ILE A 71 5.96 27.36 4.47
C ILE A 71 5.23 27.15 3.14
N GLY A 72 4.55 26.01 2.96
CA GLY A 72 3.68 25.76 1.81
C GLY A 72 2.53 26.77 1.67
N ASP A 73 2.10 27.40 2.77
CA ASP A 73 1.08 28.46 2.74
C ASP A 73 1.65 29.84 2.34
N TYR A 74 2.98 30.02 2.39
CA TYR A 74 3.63 31.24 1.92
C TYR A 74 3.88 31.16 0.41
N SER A 75 3.45 32.19 -0.32
CA SER A 75 3.61 32.26 -1.80
C SER A 75 4.98 32.80 -2.25
N ASP A 76 5.87 33.12 -1.31
CA ASP A 76 7.20 33.69 -1.61
C ASP A 76 8.25 32.61 -1.90
N GLN A 77 8.65 32.52 -3.17
CA GLN A 77 9.63 31.52 -3.63
C GLN A 77 11.01 31.65 -2.96
N ASN A 78 11.41 32.86 -2.55
CA ASN A 78 12.65 33.08 -1.79
C ASN A 78 12.64 32.42 -0.40
N VAL A 79 11.48 32.31 0.23
CA VAL A 79 11.32 31.66 1.56
C VAL A 79 11.44 30.15 1.39
N SER A 80 10.77 29.59 0.38
CA SER A 80 10.86 28.17 0.02
C SER A 80 12.30 27.76 -0.33
N ASP A 81 13.01 28.55 -1.13
CA ASP A 81 14.41 28.24 -1.51
C ASP A 81 15.37 28.26 -0.30
N LYS A 82 15.16 29.18 0.64
CA LYS A 82 15.93 29.22 1.90
C LYS A 82 15.63 28.00 2.77
N PHE A 83 14.36 27.64 2.89
CA PHE A 83 13.94 26.47 3.66
C PHE A 83 14.50 25.18 3.06
N LEU A 84 14.48 25.02 1.73
CA LEU A 84 15.06 23.86 1.05
C LEU A 84 16.55 23.69 1.34
N ARG A 85 17.31 24.79 1.41
CA ARG A 85 18.74 24.74 1.82
C ARG A 85 18.93 24.33 3.27
N ILE A 86 18.06 24.79 4.17
CA ILE A 86 18.08 24.38 5.57
C ILE A 86 17.76 22.89 5.67
N LEU A 87 16.72 22.46 4.96
CA LEU A 87 16.24 21.10 5.00
C LEU A 87 17.23 20.13 4.36
N ASP A 88 17.93 20.51 3.29
CA ASP A 88 19.05 19.75 2.70
C ASP A 88 20.14 19.44 3.73
N ASN A 89 20.53 20.43 4.56
CA ASN A 89 21.47 20.21 5.66
C ASN A 89 20.94 19.26 6.74
N LEU A 90 19.62 19.29 6.99
CA LEU A 90 18.98 18.46 8.02
C LEU A 90 18.64 17.05 7.52
N THR A 91 18.57 16.82 6.20
CA THR A 91 18.28 15.50 5.62
C THR A 91 19.32 14.45 6.00
N GLN A 92 20.57 14.84 6.31
CA GLN A 92 21.62 13.93 6.78
C GLN A 92 21.33 13.32 8.15
N HIS A 93 20.37 13.87 8.89
CA HIS A 93 20.02 13.45 10.25
C HIS A 93 18.69 12.69 10.32
N VAL A 94 18.01 12.43 9.20
CA VAL A 94 16.74 11.71 9.14
C VAL A 94 16.78 10.66 8.03
N THR A 95 16.27 9.46 8.32
CA THR A 95 16.13 8.41 7.30
C THR A 95 15.23 8.86 6.13
N HIS A 96 15.68 8.63 4.89
CA HIS A 96 14.93 8.99 3.67
C HIS A 96 13.48 8.50 3.66
N GLY A 97 13.20 7.29 4.18
CA GLY A 97 11.85 6.75 4.24
C GLY A 97 10.89 7.59 5.08
N LEU A 98 11.38 8.17 6.17
CA LEU A 98 10.59 9.00 7.08
C LEU A 98 10.31 10.39 6.49
N LEU A 99 11.30 10.95 5.78
CA LEU A 99 11.10 12.18 5.01
C LEU A 99 10.07 12.00 3.89
N MET A 100 10.11 10.86 3.18
CA MET A 100 9.13 10.54 2.14
C MET A 100 7.71 10.32 2.67
N GLU A 101 7.56 9.90 3.92
CA GLU A 101 6.25 9.72 4.55
C GLU A 101 5.64 11.06 4.99
N ARG A 102 6.48 12.02 5.41
CA ARG A 102 6.04 13.24 6.09
C ARG A 102 6.02 14.45 5.16
N LEU A 103 7.06 14.70 4.35
CA LEU A 103 7.17 15.92 3.54
C LEU A 103 6.22 15.94 2.33
N SER A 104 5.89 17.15 1.87
CA SER A 104 5.09 17.35 0.66
C SER A 104 5.82 16.91 -0.62
N GLU A 105 5.04 16.55 -1.65
CA GLU A 105 5.58 16.06 -2.93
C GLU A 105 6.46 17.09 -3.65
N ASP A 106 6.15 18.38 -3.49
CA ASP A 106 6.90 19.49 -4.09
C ASP A 106 8.28 19.64 -3.41
N THR A 107 8.30 19.59 -2.07
CA THR A 107 9.54 19.63 -1.29
C THR A 107 10.41 18.39 -1.55
N LEU A 108 9.80 17.20 -1.65
CA LEU A 108 10.52 15.96 -1.98
C LEU A 108 11.16 15.99 -3.38
N GLN A 109 10.49 16.60 -4.36
CA GLN A 109 11.07 16.80 -5.69
C GLN A 109 12.22 17.81 -5.64
N ALA A 110 12.05 18.92 -4.91
CA ALA A 110 13.08 19.95 -4.79
C ALA A 110 14.37 19.45 -4.11
N LEU A 111 14.25 18.51 -3.16
CA LEU A 111 15.39 17.82 -2.53
C LEU A 111 15.99 16.69 -3.37
N SER A 112 15.49 16.46 -4.59
CA SER A 112 15.88 15.33 -5.43
C SER A 112 15.68 13.94 -4.78
N LEU A 113 14.82 13.83 -3.76
CA LEU A 113 14.42 12.56 -3.16
C LEU A 113 13.46 11.79 -4.07
N ILE A 114 12.74 12.51 -4.93
CA ILE A 114 11.84 11.96 -5.94
C ILE A 114 12.23 12.53 -7.31
N ALA A 115 12.27 11.66 -8.33
CA ALA A 115 12.65 12.05 -9.70
C ALA A 115 11.65 12.99 -10.38
N SER A 116 10.35 12.84 -10.10
CA SER A 116 9.27 13.69 -10.62
C SER A 116 7.98 13.49 -9.82
N LYS A 117 7.30 14.58 -9.47
CA LYS A 117 5.96 14.58 -8.85
C LYS A 117 4.95 13.77 -9.67
N ASP A 118 4.94 13.92 -10.99
CA ASP A 118 4.01 13.19 -11.87
C ASP A 118 4.27 11.68 -11.88
N ALA A 119 5.54 11.28 -11.89
CA ALA A 119 5.91 9.87 -11.85
C ALA A 119 5.54 9.24 -10.50
N PHE A 120 5.74 9.97 -9.41
CA PHE A 120 5.36 9.55 -8.07
C PHE A 120 3.84 9.43 -7.92
N ASN A 121 3.07 10.45 -8.32
CA ASN A 121 1.61 10.42 -8.29
C ASN A 121 1.02 9.27 -9.11
N LYS A 122 1.55 9.02 -10.31
CA LYS A 122 1.15 7.85 -11.12
C LYS A 122 1.40 6.54 -10.39
N ARG A 123 2.54 6.39 -9.71
CA ARG A 123 2.85 5.20 -8.90
C ARG A 123 1.94 5.10 -7.68
N TYR A 124 1.70 6.20 -6.97
CA TYR A 124 0.80 6.28 -5.83
C TYR A 124 -0.61 5.83 -6.20
N VAL A 125 -1.20 6.42 -7.25
CA VAL A 125 -2.53 6.06 -7.75
C VAL A 125 -2.58 4.58 -8.12
N ARG A 126 -1.60 4.06 -8.88
CA ARG A 126 -1.55 2.64 -9.24
C ARG A 126 -1.48 1.73 -8.02
N CYS A 127 -0.66 2.08 -7.04
CA CYS A 127 -0.51 1.30 -5.81
C CYS A 127 -1.82 1.30 -5.01
N LYS A 128 -2.41 2.48 -4.82
CA LYS A 128 -3.71 2.68 -4.17
C LYS A 128 -4.77 1.85 -4.87
N THR A 129 -4.92 1.98 -6.18
CA THR A 129 -5.89 1.19 -6.95
C THR A 129 -5.66 -0.31 -6.78
N ARG A 130 -4.40 -0.77 -6.82
CA ARG A 130 -4.07 -2.18 -6.61
C ARG A 130 -4.47 -2.67 -5.21
N ILE A 131 -4.23 -1.88 -4.16
CA ILE A 131 -4.57 -2.26 -2.78
C ILE A 131 -6.08 -2.30 -2.59
N PHE A 132 -6.82 -1.33 -3.12
CA PHE A 132 -8.25 -1.18 -2.86
C PHE A 132 -9.15 -1.99 -3.81
N PHE A 133 -8.73 -2.22 -5.05
CA PHE A 133 -9.60 -2.85 -6.07
C PHE A 133 -9.14 -4.25 -6.50
N LYS A 134 -7.94 -4.70 -6.11
CA LYS A 134 -7.54 -6.08 -6.38
C LYS A 134 -8.21 -7.00 -5.35
N GLN A 135 -9.35 -7.58 -5.70
CA GLN A 135 -9.92 -8.69 -4.93
C GLN A 135 -8.88 -9.81 -4.86
N ARG A 136 -8.62 -10.30 -3.64
CA ARG A 136 -7.82 -11.51 -3.44
C ARG A 136 -8.72 -12.68 -3.80
N LYS A 137 -8.76 -13.06 -5.07
CA LYS A 137 -9.33 -14.32 -5.52
C LYS A 137 -8.18 -15.25 -5.86
N PHE A 138 -8.08 -16.35 -5.15
CA PHE A 138 -7.04 -17.34 -5.41
C PHE A 138 -7.44 -18.14 -6.63
N ASN A 139 -6.67 -18.01 -7.70
CA ASN A 139 -6.96 -18.66 -8.99
C ASN A 139 -6.07 -19.89 -9.21
N LEU A 140 -4.94 -19.97 -8.51
CA LEU A 140 -4.00 -21.08 -8.65
C LEU A 140 -4.17 -22.09 -7.51
N LEU A 141 -4.07 -23.38 -7.85
CA LEU A 141 -4.18 -24.47 -6.88
C LEU A 141 -3.14 -24.41 -5.75
N ARG A 142 -1.98 -23.78 -6.01
CA ARG A 142 -0.91 -23.60 -5.01
C ARG A 142 -1.21 -22.47 -4.03
N GLU A 143 -2.02 -21.49 -4.43
CA GLU A 143 -2.34 -20.34 -3.58
C GLU A 143 -3.23 -20.77 -2.41
N GLU A 144 -4.25 -21.59 -2.67
CA GLU A 144 -5.16 -22.14 -1.65
C GLU A 144 -5.41 -23.64 -1.84
N SER A 145 -4.39 -24.45 -1.53
CA SER A 145 -4.45 -25.90 -1.73
C SER A 145 -5.54 -26.58 -0.88
N GLU A 146 -5.85 -26.04 0.31
CA GLU A 146 -6.89 -26.59 1.18
C GLU A 146 -8.29 -26.38 0.58
N GLY A 147 -8.61 -25.16 0.16
CA GLY A 147 -9.91 -24.84 -0.42
C GLY A 147 -10.20 -25.67 -1.67
N TYR A 148 -9.22 -25.79 -2.57
CA TYR A 148 -9.36 -26.63 -3.76
C TYR A 148 -9.41 -28.13 -3.46
N ALA A 149 -8.66 -28.63 -2.46
CA ALA A 149 -8.75 -30.03 -2.06
C ALA A 149 -10.12 -30.37 -1.46
N LYS A 150 -10.70 -29.48 -0.65
CA LYS A 150 -12.06 -29.60 -0.11
C LYS A 150 -13.12 -29.57 -1.21
N LEU A 151 -12.98 -28.65 -2.18
CA LEU A 151 -13.86 -28.60 -3.36
C LEU A 151 -13.79 -29.92 -4.15
N LEU A 152 -12.58 -30.41 -4.43
CA LEU A 152 -12.40 -31.64 -5.19
C LEU A 152 -12.99 -32.85 -4.45
N SER A 153 -12.75 -32.95 -3.15
CA SER A 153 -13.29 -34.01 -2.30
C SER A 153 -14.82 -34.01 -2.29
N LEU A 154 -15.43 -32.82 -2.18
CA LEU A 154 -16.87 -32.64 -2.28
C LEU A 154 -17.42 -33.15 -3.62
N LEU A 155 -16.82 -32.75 -4.74
CA LEU A 155 -17.27 -33.13 -6.08
C LEU A 155 -17.09 -34.62 -6.38
N ILE A 156 -16.05 -35.26 -5.83
CA ILE A 156 -15.80 -36.70 -6.00
C ILE A 156 -16.78 -37.55 -5.18
N GLN A 157 -17.13 -37.11 -3.97
CA GLN A 157 -17.95 -37.89 -3.05
C GLN A 157 -19.45 -37.62 -3.21
N THR A 158 -19.84 -36.55 -3.91
CA THR A 158 -21.24 -36.15 -3.95
C THR A 158 -22.12 -37.08 -4.79
N ASN A 159 -23.26 -37.48 -4.21
CA ASN A 159 -24.39 -38.13 -4.87
C ASN A 159 -25.73 -37.51 -4.41
N GLY A 160 -25.68 -36.33 -3.78
CA GLY A 160 -26.84 -35.66 -3.18
C GLY A 160 -27.56 -34.69 -4.13
N PRO A 161 -28.57 -33.95 -3.65
CA PRO A 161 -29.28 -32.96 -4.47
C PRO A 161 -28.36 -31.80 -4.86
N ALA A 162 -28.47 -31.34 -6.12
CA ALA A 162 -27.65 -30.27 -6.69
C ALA A 162 -27.66 -28.97 -5.86
N ASP A 163 -28.79 -28.64 -5.24
CA ASP A 163 -28.97 -27.42 -4.45
C ASP A 163 -28.05 -27.37 -3.22
N LEU A 164 -27.95 -28.47 -2.47
CA LEU A 164 -27.09 -28.54 -1.28
C LEU A 164 -25.61 -28.47 -1.66
N ILE A 165 -25.23 -29.15 -2.75
CA ILE A 165 -23.86 -29.14 -3.25
C ILE A 165 -23.47 -27.74 -3.70
N MET A 166 -24.35 -27.04 -4.39
CA MET A 166 -24.12 -25.66 -4.81
C MET A 166 -23.96 -24.72 -3.62
N GLN A 167 -24.77 -24.86 -2.57
CA GLN A 167 -24.60 -24.08 -1.33
C GLN A 167 -23.23 -24.30 -0.70
N GLN A 168 -22.76 -25.55 -0.67
CA GLN A 168 -21.42 -25.88 -0.17
C GLN A 168 -20.31 -25.30 -1.05
N ILE A 169 -20.47 -25.32 -2.38
CA ILE A 169 -19.54 -24.68 -3.31
C ILE A 169 -19.46 -23.16 -3.07
N TRP A 170 -20.61 -22.48 -2.93
CA TRP A 170 -20.64 -21.05 -2.62
C TRP A 170 -19.98 -20.75 -1.27
N SER A 171 -20.19 -21.59 -0.27
CA SER A 171 -19.54 -21.46 1.04
C SER A 171 -18.03 -21.63 0.94
N LEU A 172 -17.52 -22.56 0.11
CA LEU A 172 -16.08 -22.73 -0.11
C LEU A 172 -15.46 -21.55 -0.86
N ILE A 173 -16.15 -21.04 -1.89
CA ILE A 173 -15.73 -19.83 -2.62
C ILE A 173 -15.60 -18.65 -1.67
N GLY A 174 -16.60 -18.43 -0.81
CA GLY A 174 -16.60 -17.30 0.11
C GLY A 174 -15.67 -17.45 1.32
N TYR A 175 -15.43 -18.67 1.80
CA TYR A 175 -14.57 -18.90 2.96
C TYR A 175 -13.08 -18.92 2.61
N PHE A 176 -12.73 -19.53 1.48
CA PHE A 176 -11.34 -19.66 1.01
C PHE A 176 -10.98 -18.64 -0.07
N ASP A 177 -11.86 -17.67 -0.36
CA ASP A 177 -11.67 -16.67 -1.41
C ASP A 177 -11.27 -17.27 -2.78
N LEU A 178 -11.84 -18.43 -3.14
CA LEU A 178 -11.50 -19.13 -4.39
C LEU A 178 -12.00 -18.34 -5.61
N ASP A 179 -11.25 -18.35 -6.70
CA ASP A 179 -11.70 -17.79 -7.96
C ASP A 179 -12.89 -18.62 -8.50
N PRO A 180 -14.10 -18.04 -8.63
CA PRO A 180 -15.27 -18.73 -9.17
C PRO A 180 -15.01 -19.37 -10.55
N ASN A 181 -14.26 -18.68 -11.39
CA ASN A 181 -13.91 -19.17 -12.73
C ASN A 181 -13.09 -20.47 -12.65
N ARG A 182 -12.13 -20.52 -11.72
CA ARG A 182 -11.33 -21.72 -11.50
C ARG A 182 -12.14 -22.85 -10.90
N VAL A 183 -13.09 -22.53 -10.02
CA VAL A 183 -14.02 -23.51 -9.46
C VAL A 183 -14.87 -24.13 -10.55
N LEU A 184 -15.40 -23.34 -11.49
CA LEU A 184 -16.16 -23.82 -12.64
C LEU A 184 -15.34 -24.80 -13.50
N ASP A 185 -14.09 -24.46 -13.79
CA ASP A 185 -13.14 -25.33 -14.50
C ASP A 185 -12.99 -26.70 -13.83
N ILE A 186 -12.88 -26.72 -12.50
CA ILE A 186 -12.72 -27.95 -11.72
C ILE A 186 -14.03 -28.77 -11.72
N ILE A 187 -15.19 -28.11 -11.62
CA ILE A 187 -16.49 -28.78 -11.74
C ILE A 187 -16.61 -29.45 -13.11
N LEU A 188 -16.19 -28.77 -14.20
CA LEU A 188 -16.16 -29.33 -15.56
C LEU A 188 -15.23 -30.54 -15.64
N ASP A 189 -14.01 -30.41 -15.14
CA ASP A 189 -13.03 -31.50 -15.18
C ASP A 189 -13.54 -32.73 -14.41
N VAL A 190 -14.08 -32.58 -13.20
CA VAL A 190 -14.63 -33.71 -12.43
C VAL A 190 -15.87 -34.29 -13.11
N GLY A 191 -16.74 -33.43 -13.65
CA GLY A 191 -17.95 -33.83 -14.34
C GLY A 191 -17.70 -34.68 -15.58
N VAL A 192 -16.61 -34.44 -16.32
CA VAL A 192 -16.19 -35.27 -17.46
C VAL A 192 -15.79 -36.68 -17.02
N HIS A 193 -15.14 -36.82 -15.86
CA HIS A 193 -14.67 -38.12 -15.37
C HIS A 193 -15.76 -38.92 -14.64
N ARG A 194 -16.74 -38.26 -14.01
CA ARG A 194 -17.82 -38.91 -13.25
C ARG A 194 -19.07 -39.16 -14.10
N THR A 195 -18.92 -40.05 -15.09
CA THR A 195 -19.97 -40.31 -16.09
C THR A 195 -21.27 -40.85 -15.51
N ASN A 196 -21.19 -41.57 -14.38
CA ASN A 196 -22.32 -42.15 -13.68
C ASN A 196 -23.28 -41.14 -13.06
N VAL A 197 -22.85 -39.88 -12.87
CA VAL A 197 -23.65 -38.81 -12.24
C VAL A 197 -23.72 -37.55 -13.12
N HIS A 198 -23.55 -37.67 -14.43
CA HIS A 198 -23.66 -36.54 -15.37
C HIS A 198 -24.92 -35.67 -15.18
N PRO A 199 -26.15 -36.23 -14.98
CA PRO A 199 -27.34 -35.41 -14.78
C PRO A 199 -27.20 -34.45 -13.59
N LEU A 200 -26.57 -34.90 -12.50
CA LEU A 200 -26.30 -34.08 -11.32
C LEU A 200 -25.35 -32.92 -11.64
N PHE A 201 -24.26 -33.20 -12.37
CA PHE A 201 -23.31 -32.16 -12.77
C PHE A 201 -23.95 -31.14 -13.72
N VAL A 202 -24.80 -31.56 -14.65
CA VAL A 202 -25.59 -30.65 -15.51
C VAL A 202 -26.47 -29.73 -14.67
N ASP A 203 -27.12 -30.26 -13.63
CA ASP A 203 -27.96 -29.47 -12.74
C ASP A 203 -27.16 -28.50 -11.86
N ILE A 204 -25.95 -28.87 -11.44
CA ILE A 204 -24.98 -28.00 -10.77
C ILE A 204 -24.56 -26.85 -11.72
N PHE A 205 -24.22 -27.15 -12.98
CA PHE A 205 -23.84 -26.12 -13.97
C PHE A 205 -24.94 -25.12 -14.24
N ARG A 206 -26.18 -25.58 -14.38
CA ARG A 206 -27.34 -24.69 -14.59
C ARG A 206 -27.51 -23.71 -13.41
N ARG A 207 -27.24 -24.17 -12.19
CA ARG A 207 -27.38 -23.38 -10.96
C ARG A 207 -26.19 -22.48 -10.67
N TYR A 208 -25.02 -22.79 -11.21
CA TYR A 208 -23.85 -21.93 -11.12
C TYR A 208 -24.05 -20.58 -11.83
N ASN A 209 -25.01 -20.50 -12.76
CA ASN A 209 -25.41 -19.28 -13.48
C ASN A 209 -24.23 -18.60 -14.20
N CYS A 210 -23.42 -19.39 -14.90
CA CYS A 210 -22.34 -18.87 -15.73
C CYS A 210 -22.89 -18.14 -16.95
N ASP A 211 -22.30 -17.00 -17.32
CA ASP A 211 -22.66 -16.34 -18.58
C ASP A 211 -22.37 -17.28 -19.76
N LYS A 212 -23.28 -17.30 -20.75
CA LYS A 212 -23.18 -18.21 -21.90
C LYS A 212 -21.91 -17.95 -22.70
N THR A 213 -21.48 -16.69 -22.77
CA THR A 213 -20.27 -16.27 -23.48
C THR A 213 -19.02 -16.82 -22.81
N ASP A 214 -18.93 -16.66 -21.49
CA ASP A 214 -17.80 -17.16 -20.70
C ASP A 214 -17.72 -18.69 -20.78
N LEU A 215 -18.84 -19.38 -20.61
CA LEU A 215 -18.91 -20.84 -20.70
C LEU A 215 -18.44 -21.34 -22.08
N THR A 216 -18.83 -20.65 -23.16
CA THR A 216 -18.40 -21.00 -24.52
C THR A 216 -16.89 -20.83 -24.67
N ASN A 217 -16.31 -19.77 -24.10
CA ASN A 217 -14.87 -19.54 -24.10
C ASN A 217 -14.13 -20.63 -23.31
N TYR A 218 -14.63 -21.01 -22.12
CA TYR A 218 -14.07 -22.10 -21.32
C TYR A 218 -14.08 -23.43 -22.06
N LEU A 219 -15.23 -23.81 -22.64
CA LEU A 219 -15.36 -25.04 -23.41
C LEU A 219 -14.44 -25.03 -24.64
N GLY A 220 -14.35 -23.91 -25.36
CA GLY A 220 -13.44 -23.75 -26.49
C GLY A 220 -11.98 -23.96 -26.10
N HIS A 221 -11.56 -23.37 -24.98
CA HIS A 221 -10.19 -23.52 -24.47
C HIS A 221 -9.90 -24.97 -24.03
N LYS A 222 -10.82 -25.63 -23.33
CA LYS A 222 -10.69 -27.05 -22.94
C LYS A 222 -10.63 -27.99 -24.15
N PHE A 223 -11.43 -27.73 -25.19
CA PHE A 223 -11.41 -28.51 -26.43
C PHE A 223 -10.07 -28.41 -27.17
N GLN A 224 -9.52 -27.19 -27.30
CA GLN A 224 -8.18 -26.97 -27.88
C GLN A 224 -7.06 -27.67 -27.11
N GLN A 225 -7.17 -27.73 -25.77
CA GLN A 225 -6.21 -28.46 -24.94
C GLN A 225 -6.32 -29.98 -25.10
N GLY A 226 -7.53 -30.50 -25.31
CA GLY A 226 -7.76 -31.93 -25.58
C GLY A 226 -7.15 -32.36 -26.91
N THR A 227 -7.41 -31.62 -27.98
CA THR A 227 -6.88 -31.93 -29.33
C THR A 227 -5.35 -31.87 -29.39
N SER A 228 -4.72 -30.96 -28.63
CA SER A 228 -3.26 -30.85 -28.55
C SER A 228 -2.59 -32.05 -27.87
N LYS A 229 -3.31 -32.78 -27.00
CA LYS A 229 -2.81 -33.99 -26.33
C LYS A 229 -2.93 -35.24 -27.21
N GLU A 230 -3.94 -35.30 -28.08
CA GLU A 230 -4.11 -36.39 -29.05
C GLU A 230 -3.04 -36.38 -30.15
N SER A 231 -2.49 -35.21 -30.51
CA SER A 231 -1.39 -35.09 -31.48
C SER A 231 -0.01 -35.64 -31.01
N PHE A 232 0.08 -36.14 -29.78
CA PHE A 232 1.30 -36.77 -29.23
C PHE A 232 1.09 -38.24 -28.82
N SER A 233 -0.04 -38.86 -29.19
CA SER A 233 -0.27 -40.32 -29.03
C SER A 233 -0.14 -41.06 -30.35
#